data_AF-A0A7J4GSE1-F1
#
_entry.id   AF-A0A7J4GSE1-F1
#
_cell.length_a   1.000
_cell.length_b   1.000
_cell.length_c   1.000
_cell.angle_alpha   90.00
_cell.angle_beta   90.00
_cell.angle_gamma   90.00
#
_symmetry.space_group_name_H-M   'P 1'
#
loop_
_entity.id
_entity.type
_entity.pdbx_description
1 polymer ?
#
loop_
_entity_poly.entity_id
_entity_poly.type
_entity_poly.pdbx_seq_one_letter_code
_entity_poly.pdbx_strand_id
1 'polypeptide(L)'
;RGINIPSNRAAVQWTTTVYNDEGMEIRNNVESWMEKLNSHKTNVRASSMSQIQSYTGSLKVRTFNKAGGVSPKSYEFIDAWPSAIGEITVDWETNDIQTYDITWEFSYWRSNQSNTGF
;
A
#
# COMPACT_ATOMS: atom_id res chain seq x y z
N ARG A 1 -31.66 4.38 11.56
CA ARG A 1 -30.93 4.05 10.32
C ARG A 1 -30.27 5.32 9.84
N GLY A 2 -28.94 5.40 9.86
CA GLY A 2 -28.21 6.62 9.52
C GLY A 2 -28.37 6.94 8.03
N ILE A 3 -28.78 8.17 7.73
CA ILE A 3 -28.79 8.69 6.36
C ILE A 3 -27.33 8.84 5.91
N ASN A 4 -26.97 8.17 4.83
CA ASN A 4 -25.66 8.37 4.20
C ASN A 4 -25.68 9.72 3.47
N ILE A 5 -24.85 10.65 3.93
CA ILE A 5 -24.68 11.97 3.34
C ILE A 5 -23.65 11.85 2.20
N PRO A 6 -23.90 12.44 1.01
CA PRO A 6 -22.88 12.56 -0.03
C PRO A 6 -21.60 13.17 0.55
N SER A 7 -20.42 12.63 0.18
CA SER A 7 -19.09 12.97 0.72
C SER A 7 -18.65 12.26 2.02
N ASN A 8 -19.50 11.45 2.65
CA ASN A 8 -19.03 10.55 3.71
C ASN A 8 -18.29 9.35 3.09
N ARG A 9 -17.00 9.51 2.78
CA ARG A 9 -16.17 8.44 2.24
C ARG A 9 -15.57 7.64 3.40
N ALA A 10 -15.93 6.36 3.52
CA ALA A 10 -15.23 5.43 4.41
C ALA A 10 -13.75 5.34 4.03
N ALA A 11 -12.88 5.06 5.00
CA ALA A 11 -11.48 4.75 4.72
C ALA A 11 -11.43 3.53 3.79
N VAL A 12 -10.78 3.66 2.64
CA VAL A 12 -10.62 2.59 1.66
C VAL A 12 -9.18 2.11 1.74
N GLN A 13 -8.98 0.80 1.73
CA GLN A 13 -7.67 0.19 1.67
C GLN A 13 -7.30 -0.15 0.24
N TRP A 14 -6.00 -0.13 -0.05
CA TRP A 14 -5.46 -0.60 -1.32
C TRP A 14 -4.65 -1.87 -1.09
N THR A 15 -4.97 -2.95 -1.79
CA THR A 15 -4.25 -4.23 -1.65
C THR A 15 -3.40 -4.47 -2.89
N THR A 16 -2.14 -4.86 -2.70
CA THR A 16 -1.22 -5.22 -3.78
C THR A 16 -0.71 -6.65 -3.56
N THR A 17 -0.98 -7.53 -4.51
CA THR A 17 -0.41 -8.88 -4.55
C THR A 17 0.98 -8.82 -5.17
N VAL A 18 1.96 -9.33 -4.44
CA VAL A 18 3.37 -9.35 -4.83
C VAL A 18 3.83 -10.79 -4.97
N TYR A 19 4.58 -11.07 -6.04
CA TYR A 19 5.27 -12.35 -6.22
C TYR A 19 6.45 -12.44 -5.25
N ASN A 20 6.55 -13.57 -4.56
CA ASN A 20 7.63 -13.81 -3.61
C ASN A 20 8.94 -14.09 -4.34
N ASP A 21 10.01 -13.43 -3.92
CA ASP A 21 11.38 -13.67 -4.36
C ASP A 21 12.13 -14.55 -3.35
N GLU A 22 13.16 -15.26 -3.80
CA GLU A 22 13.98 -16.13 -2.93
C GLU A 22 14.66 -15.35 -1.81
N GLY A 23 15.01 -14.08 -2.07
CA GLY A 23 15.66 -13.19 -1.10
C GLY A 23 14.71 -12.47 -0.15
N MET A 24 13.39 -12.52 -0.41
CA MET A 24 12.35 -11.80 0.35
C MET A 24 12.66 -10.31 0.57
N GLU A 25 13.40 -9.67 -0.34
CA GLU A 25 13.92 -8.32 -0.08
C GLU A 25 12.79 -7.29 0.00
N ILE A 26 11.80 -7.42 -0.88
CA ILE A 26 10.63 -6.55 -0.91
C ILE A 26 9.85 -6.71 0.39
N ARG A 27 9.61 -7.96 0.81
CA ARG A 27 8.90 -8.26 2.05
C ARG A 27 9.62 -7.68 3.26
N ASN A 28 10.93 -7.94 3.38
CA ASN A 28 11.76 -7.43 4.47
C ASN A 28 11.74 -5.89 4.56
N ASN A 29 11.75 -5.20 3.42
CA ASN A 29 11.66 -3.74 3.41
C ASN A 29 10.33 -3.22 3.96
N VAL A 30 9.21 -3.86 3.60
CA VAL A 30 7.88 -3.47 4.08
C VAL A 30 7.70 -3.83 5.57
N GLU A 31 8.18 -5.00 5.99
CA GLU A 31 8.19 -5.41 7.41
C GLU A 31 9.04 -4.45 8.26
N SER A 32 10.21 -4.04 7.77
CA SER A 32 11.05 -3.03 8.44
C SER A 32 10.36 -1.67 8.55
N TRP A 33 9.58 -1.29 7.54
CA TRP A 33 8.77 -0.08 7.61
C TRP A 33 7.67 -0.20 8.69
N MET A 34 6.95 -1.32 8.73
CA MET A 34 5.94 -1.58 9.78
C MET A 34 6.54 -1.54 11.19
N GLU A 35 7.70 -2.17 11.40
CA GLU A 35 8.40 -2.16 12.69
C GLU A 35 8.82 -0.73 13.12
N LYS A 36 9.14 0.15 12.16
CA LYS A 36 9.46 1.56 12.46
C LYS A 36 8.21 2.38 12.80
N LEU A 37 7.07 2.08 12.20
CA LEU A 37 5.78 2.71 12.51
C LEU A 37 5.32 2.37 13.92
N ASN A 38 5.41 1.08 14.25
CA ASN A 38 5.12 0.56 15.57
C ASN A 38 5.91 -0.74 15.76
N SER A 39 6.87 -0.71 16.67
CA SER A 39 7.66 -1.90 16.96
C SER A 39 6.77 -2.98 17.55
N HIS A 40 6.77 -4.18 16.97
CA HIS A 40 5.95 -5.29 17.45
C HIS A 40 6.32 -5.72 18.89
N LYS A 41 7.58 -5.50 19.29
CA LYS A 41 8.07 -5.86 20.63
C LYS A 41 7.82 -4.77 21.67
N THR A 42 8.12 -3.52 21.32
CA THR A 42 8.12 -2.42 22.30
C THR A 42 6.85 -1.58 22.25
N ASN A 43 6.05 -1.72 21.18
CA ASN A 43 4.91 -0.86 20.89
C ASN A 43 5.28 0.64 20.88
N VAL A 44 6.55 0.93 20.60
CA VAL A 44 7.08 2.29 20.47
C VAL A 44 7.39 2.53 18.99
N ARG A 45 7.11 3.74 18.54
CA ARG A 45 7.48 4.21 17.20
C ARG A 45 8.97 4.58 17.17
N ALA A 46 9.63 4.42 16.02
CA ALA A 46 10.99 4.90 15.83
C ALA A 46 11.12 6.41 16.14
N SER A 47 12.18 6.80 16.84
CA SER A 47 12.40 8.18 17.31
C SER A 47 12.50 9.21 16.19
N SER A 48 12.91 8.79 14.98
CA SER A 48 12.98 9.62 13.78
C SER A 48 11.63 9.80 13.06
N MET A 49 10.57 9.10 13.47
CA MET A 49 9.24 9.11 12.83
C MET A 49 8.22 9.96 13.61
N SER A 50 8.60 11.19 13.97
CA SER A 50 7.79 12.06 14.83
C SER A 50 6.65 12.78 14.10
N GLN A 51 6.74 12.97 12.78
CA GLN A 51 5.75 13.69 11.97
C GLN A 51 5.09 12.76 10.94
N ILE A 52 3.84 13.01 10.54
CA ILE A 52 3.14 12.19 9.51
C ILE A 52 4.02 11.92 8.29
N GLN A 53 4.61 12.97 7.73
CA GLN A 53 5.46 12.87 6.54
C GLN A 53 6.80 12.15 6.74
N SER A 54 7.20 11.88 7.99
CA SER A 54 8.43 11.15 8.28
C SER A 54 8.26 9.63 8.22
N TYR A 55 7.01 9.15 8.15
CA TYR A 55 6.70 7.72 8.12
C TYR A 55 5.68 7.30 7.08
N THR A 56 5.14 8.26 6.32
CA THR A 56 4.27 7.99 5.18
C THR A 56 5.04 8.15 3.87
N GLY A 57 4.70 7.34 2.87
CA GLY A 57 5.22 7.43 1.51
C GLY A 57 4.14 7.85 0.51
N SER A 58 4.54 8.03 -0.76
CA SER A 58 3.59 8.25 -1.86
C SER A 58 3.56 7.02 -2.78
N LEU A 59 2.38 6.45 -3.03
CA LEU A 59 2.22 5.34 -3.97
C LEU A 59 1.67 5.87 -5.29
N LYS A 60 2.27 5.46 -6.41
CA LYS A 60 1.84 5.86 -7.75
C LYS A 60 1.55 4.64 -8.62
N VAL A 61 0.30 4.46 -8.99
CA VAL A 61 -0.16 3.39 -9.88
C VAL A 61 -0.32 3.94 -11.29
N ARG A 62 0.37 3.31 -12.25
CA ARG A 62 0.34 3.65 -13.67
C ARG A 62 -0.01 2.39 -14.46
N THR A 63 -0.89 2.54 -15.43
CA THR A 63 -1.16 1.49 -16.41
C THR A 63 -0.35 1.75 -17.67
N PHE A 64 -0.04 0.69 -18.41
CA PHE A 64 0.65 0.78 -19.70
C PHE A 64 -0.32 0.39 -20.82
N ASN A 65 -0.19 1.03 -21.97
CA ASN A 65 -0.96 0.68 -23.15
C ASN A 65 -0.31 -0.51 -23.87
N LYS A 66 -1.06 -1.16 -24.77
CA LYS A 66 -0.59 -2.32 -25.53
C LYS A 66 0.60 -2.02 -26.47
N ALA A 67 0.83 -0.75 -26.79
CA ALA A 67 1.96 -0.29 -27.60
C ALA A 67 3.22 0.01 -26.76
N GLY A 68 3.22 -0.30 -25.45
CA GLY A 68 4.35 -0.07 -24.55
C GLY A 68 4.48 1.37 -24.04
N GLY A 69 3.56 2.27 -24.42
CA GLY A 69 3.50 3.63 -23.90
C GLY A 69 2.82 3.69 -22.52
N VAL A 70 3.19 4.69 -21.71
CA VAL A 70 2.50 4.99 -20.45
C VAL A 70 1.06 5.41 -20.76
N SER A 71 0.08 4.74 -20.15
CA SER A 71 -1.32 5.16 -20.26
C SER A 71 -1.50 6.54 -19.63
N PRO A 72 -2.32 7.43 -20.20
CA PRO A 72 -2.55 8.75 -19.62
C PRO A 72 -3.27 8.70 -18.26
N LYS A 73 -3.80 7.54 -17.85
CA LYS A 73 -4.43 7.37 -16.54
C LYS A 73 -3.42 6.91 -15.49
N SER A 74 -3.31 7.70 -14.42
CA SER A 74 -2.58 7.34 -13.22
C SER A 74 -3.36 7.69 -11.95
N TYR A 75 -3.04 6.98 -10.89
CA TYR A 75 -3.55 7.20 -9.55
C TYR A 75 -2.37 7.41 -8.62
N GLU A 76 -2.52 8.37 -7.71
CA GLU A 76 -1.53 8.68 -6.70
C GLU A 76 -2.20 8.67 -5.33
N PHE A 77 -1.64 7.88 -4.41
CA PHE A 77 -2.06 7.78 -3.03
C PHE A 77 -1.07 8.57 -2.19
N ILE A 78 -1.60 9.57 -1.48
CA ILE A 78 -0.82 10.51 -0.69
C ILE A 78 -0.87 10.07 0.77
N ASP A 79 0.29 10.18 1.41
CA ASP A 79 0.53 9.77 2.78
C ASP A 79 0.08 8.32 3.01
N ALA A 80 0.67 7.39 2.25
CA ALA A 80 0.37 5.97 2.32
C ALA A 80 1.35 5.22 3.22
N TRP A 81 0.88 4.19 3.90
CA TRP A 81 1.68 3.30 4.74
C TRP A 81 1.15 1.85 4.69
N PRO A 82 2.00 0.84 4.94
CA PRO A 82 1.55 -0.55 5.04
C PRO A 82 0.84 -0.77 6.39
N SER A 83 -0.36 -1.34 6.36
CA SER A 83 -1.11 -1.70 7.58
C SER A 83 -1.07 -3.19 7.89
N ALA A 84 -0.93 -4.05 6.87
CA ALA A 84 -0.79 -5.48 7.04
C ALA A 84 0.00 -6.11 5.88
N ILE A 85 0.66 -7.22 6.16
CA ILE A 85 1.28 -8.11 5.18
C ILE A 85 0.67 -9.50 5.37
N GLY A 86 0.23 -10.08 4.26
CA GLY A 86 -0.34 -11.42 4.20
C GLY A 86 0.69 -12.52 4.46
N GLU A 87 0.18 -13.65 4.92
CA GLU A 87 0.95 -14.89 4.99
C GLU A 87 1.33 -15.39 3.59
N ILE A 88 2.47 -16.07 3.48
CA ILE A 88 2.82 -16.84 2.29
C ILE A 88 2.36 -18.26 2.53
N THR A 89 1.36 -18.70 1.78
CA THR A 89 0.90 -20.08 1.83
C THR A 89 1.98 -21.00 1.25
N VAL A 90 2.44 -21.96 2.06
CA VAL A 90 3.38 -23.00 1.63
C VAL A 90 2.61 -24.32 1.62
N ASP A 91 2.16 -24.73 0.45
CA ASP A 91 1.44 -25.98 0.23
C ASP A 91 2.21 -26.86 -0.77
N TRP A 92 2.30 -28.15 -0.45
CA TRP A 92 2.97 -29.16 -1.27
C TRP A 92 2.14 -29.62 -2.46
N GLU A 93 0.83 -29.34 -2.47
CA GLU A 93 -0.08 -29.78 -3.52
C GLU A 93 -0.24 -28.76 -4.67
N THR A 94 0.21 -27.52 -4.47
CA THR A 94 0.04 -26.44 -5.45
C THR A 94 1.29 -26.24 -6.31
N ASN A 95 1.08 -25.94 -7.59
CA ASN A 95 2.15 -25.66 -8.57
C ASN A 95 2.27 -24.15 -8.88
N ASP A 96 1.63 -23.29 -8.10
CA ASP A 96 1.59 -21.85 -8.34
C ASP A 96 2.82 -21.16 -7.76
N ILE A 97 3.20 -20.03 -8.37
CA ILE A 97 4.25 -19.17 -7.84
C ILE A 97 3.77 -18.56 -6.53
N GLN A 98 4.61 -18.60 -5.49
CA GLN A 98 4.30 -18.02 -4.19
C GLN A 98 4.03 -16.52 -4.30
N THR A 99 2.95 -16.07 -3.65
CA THR A 99 2.55 -14.67 -3.59
C THR A 99 2.17 -14.29 -2.16
N TYR A 100 2.25 -12.99 -1.86
CA TYR A 100 1.70 -12.42 -0.65
C TYR A 100 1.04 -11.08 -0.93
N ASP A 101 0.06 -10.73 -0.11
CA ASP A 101 -0.65 -9.46 -0.22
C ASP A 101 -0.08 -8.41 0.74
N ILE A 102 0.01 -7.17 0.28
CA ILE A 102 0.29 -6.02 1.12
C ILE A 102 -0.96 -5.13 1.14
N THR A 103 -1.46 -4.85 2.34
CA THR A 103 -2.55 -3.90 2.55
C THR A 103 -1.98 -2.53 2.89
N TRP A 104 -2.39 -1.55 2.10
CA TRP A 104 -1.98 -0.16 2.21
C TRP A 104 -3.15 0.70 2.69
N GLU A 105 -2.85 1.57 3.64
CA GLU A 105 -3.73 2.66 4.06
C GLU A 105 -3.14 3.97 3.58
N PHE A 106 -4.00 4.96 3.36
CA PHE A 106 -3.60 6.27 2.83
C PHE A 106 -4.61 7.33 3.26
N SER A 107 -4.14 8.58 3.33
CA SER A 107 -5.00 9.72 3.68
C SER A 107 -6.03 10.01 2.58
N TYR A 108 -5.56 10.13 1.34
CA TYR A 108 -6.42 10.30 0.17
C TYR A 108 -5.72 9.86 -1.11
N TRP A 109 -6.51 9.67 -2.16
CA TRP A 109 -6.00 9.40 -3.49
C TRP A 109 -6.47 10.48 -4.46
N ARG A 110 -5.64 10.75 -5.47
CA ARG A 110 -5.96 11.64 -6.58
C ARG A 110 -5.72 10.93 -7.90
N SER A 111 -6.48 11.31 -8.93
CA SER A 111 -6.21 10.88 -10.30
C SER A 111 -5.78 12.09 -11.10
N ASN A 112 -4.75 11.93 -11.93
CA ASN A 112 -4.22 12.98 -12.80
C ASN A 112 -5.21 13.48 -13.88
N GLN A 113 -6.41 12.89 -13.97
CA GLN A 113 -7.48 13.31 -14.88
C GLN A 113 -8.73 13.82 -14.14
N SER A 114 -8.67 13.97 -12.81
CA SER A 114 -9.75 14.58 -12.04
C SER A 114 -9.47 16.07 -11.89
N ASN A 115 -10.35 16.93 -12.41
CA ASN A 115 -10.18 18.39 -12.36
C ASN A 115 -10.54 19.01 -11.00
N THR A 116 -10.84 18.21 -9.99
CA THR A 116 -11.21 18.64 -8.64
C THR A 116 -10.16 18.12 -7.65
N GLY A 117 -9.42 19.02 -7.00
CA GLY A 117 -8.38 18.67 -6.01
C GLY A 117 -6.92 18.79 -6.48
N PHE A 118 -6.64 19.76 -7.37
CA PHE A 118 -5.28 20.25 -7.65
C PHE A 118 -4.98 21.49 -6.82
#